data_AF-A0A6H5I2L9-F1
#
_entry.id   AF-A0A6H5I2L9-F1
#
_cell.length_a   1.000
_cell.length_b   1.000
_cell.length_c   1.000
_cell.angle_alpha   90.00
_cell.angle_beta   90.00
_cell.angle_gamma   90.00
#
_symmetry.space_group_name_H-M   'P 1'
#
loop_
_entity.id
_entity.type
_entity.pdbx_description
1 polymer ?
#
loop_
_entity_poly.entity_id
_entity_poly.type
_entity_poly.pdbx_seq_one_letter_code
_entity_poly.pdbx_strand_id
1 'polypeptide(L)'
;MMANAAVPSGPTEEMVTRLMAAITSACDASMAKSSGRRRRCAVYWWTSEIADLRRSCLRAQRLTQRARGRPNEGASQASYASARRLLRAAMKTSKRLCWSKLCD
;
A
#
# COMPACT_ATOMS: atom_id res chain seq x y z
N MET A 1 -6.36 27.11 -53.28
CA MET A 1 -6.49 27.48 -51.85
C MET A 1 -7.98 27.44 -51.51
N MET A 2 -8.50 26.30 -51.05
CA MET A 2 -9.88 26.23 -50.56
C MET A 2 -9.83 26.45 -49.05
N ALA A 3 -10.37 27.58 -48.61
CA ALA A 3 -10.48 27.92 -47.20
C ALA A 3 -11.40 26.90 -46.52
N ASN A 4 -10.86 26.15 -45.55
CA ASN A 4 -11.65 25.28 -44.70
C ASN A 4 -12.45 26.19 -43.75
N ALA A 5 -13.71 26.45 -44.11
CA ALA A 5 -14.62 27.22 -43.27
C ALA A 5 -14.83 26.44 -41.97
N ALA A 6 -14.43 27.03 -40.84
CA ALA A 6 -14.72 26.51 -39.52
C ALA A 6 -16.23 26.34 -39.39
N VAL A 7 -16.69 25.09 -39.23
CA VAL A 7 -18.08 24.78 -38.93
C VAL A 7 -18.44 25.52 -37.64
N PRO A 8 -19.47 26.39 -37.65
CA PRO A 8 -19.89 27.08 -36.44
C PRO A 8 -20.47 26.04 -35.48
N SER A 9 -19.86 25.95 -34.30
CA SER A 9 -20.29 25.04 -33.24
C SER A 9 -21.72 25.36 -32.84
N GLY A 10 -22.65 24.48 -33.22
CA GLY A 10 -24.09 24.68 -32.96
C GLY A 10 -24.46 24.52 -31.48
N PRO A 11 -25.72 24.81 -31.12
CA PRO A 11 -26.24 24.67 -29.75
C PRO A 11 -26.02 23.27 -29.16
N THR A 12 -25.97 22.26 -30.03
CA THR A 12 -25.69 20.86 -29.69
C THR A 12 -24.26 20.65 -29.20
N GLU A 13 -23.28 21.30 -29.81
CA GLU A 13 -21.87 21.21 -29.40
C GLU A 13 -21.65 21.86 -28.04
N GLU A 14 -22.34 22.96 -27.78
CA GLU A 14 -22.30 23.66 -26.49
C GLU A 14 -22.94 22.80 -25.38
N MET A 15 -24.08 22.16 -25.66
CA MET A 15 -24.71 21.22 -24.71
C MET A 15 -23.83 20.01 -24.41
N VAL A 16 -23.19 19.41 -25.41
CA VAL A 16 -22.26 18.28 -25.24
C VAL A 16 -21.07 18.71 -24.37
N THR A 17 -20.51 19.90 -24.62
CA THR A 17 -19.39 20.45 -23.85
C THR A 17 -19.76 20.62 -22.38
N ARG A 18 -20.94 21.20 -22.11
CA ARG A 18 -21.43 21.40 -20.73
C ARG A 18 -21.68 20.07 -20.01
N LEU A 19 -22.22 19.07 -20.71
CA LEU A 19 -22.43 17.73 -20.15
C LEU A 19 -21.10 17.07 -19.79
N MET A 20 -20.12 17.09 -20.69
CA MET A 20 -18.79 16.53 -20.45
C MET A 20 -18.08 17.20 -19.27
N ALA A 21 -18.20 18.53 -19.15
CA ALA A 21 -17.67 19.28 -18.02
C ALA A 21 -18.36 18.90 -16.70
N ALA A 22 -19.69 18.72 -16.70
CA ALA A 22 -20.44 18.31 -15.52
C ALA A 22 -20.06 16.89 -15.06
N ILE A 23 -19.91 15.95 -16.01
CA ILE A 23 -19.45 14.58 -15.72
C ILE A 23 -18.04 14.60 -15.15
N THR A 24 -17.13 15.35 -15.78
CA THR A 24 -15.74 15.47 -15.31
C THR A 24 -15.68 16.04 -13.89
N SER A 25 -16.43 17.10 -13.62
CA SER A 25 -16.54 17.71 -12.29
C SER A 25 -17.08 16.73 -11.24
N ALA A 26 -18.15 16.01 -11.56
CA ALA A 26 -18.71 14.99 -10.68
C ALA A 26 -17.72 13.86 -10.40
N CYS A 27 -16.97 13.42 -11.42
CA CYS A 27 -15.92 12.42 -11.29
C CYS A 27 -14.76 12.91 -10.42
N ASP A 28 -14.25 14.12 -10.63
CA ASP A 28 -13.17 14.71 -9.83
C ASP A 28 -13.59 14.92 -8.36
N ALA A 29 -14.84 15.32 -8.12
CA ALA A 29 -15.40 15.48 -6.78
C ALA A 29 -15.60 14.14 -6.06
N SER A 30 -16.01 13.09 -6.80
CA SER A 30 -16.30 11.76 -6.24
C SER A 30 -15.05 10.89 -6.10
N MET A 31 -14.06 11.08 -6.97
CA MET A 31 -12.83 10.31 -7.01
C MET A 31 -11.66 11.19 -6.60
N ALA A 32 -11.34 11.16 -5.30
CA ALA A 32 -10.15 11.82 -4.78
C ALA A 32 -8.91 11.31 -5.54
N LYS A 33 -8.30 12.18 -6.34
CA LYS A 33 -7.04 11.88 -7.03
C LYS A 33 -6.03 11.43 -5.98
N SER A 34 -5.51 10.22 -6.14
CA SER A 34 -4.53 9.65 -5.22
C SER A 34 -3.34 10.60 -5.14
N SER A 35 -3.29 11.42 -4.10
CA SER A 35 -2.10 12.22 -3.83
C SER A 35 -0.99 11.25 -3.50
N GLY A 36 0.16 11.40 -4.17
CA GLY A 36 1.31 10.53 -3.99
C GLY A 36 1.55 10.30 -2.50
N ARG A 37 1.68 9.03 -2.11
CA ARG A 37 1.80 8.63 -0.71
C ARG A 37 2.96 9.41 -0.09
N ARG A 38 2.68 10.35 0.83
CA ARG A 38 3.73 11.10 1.56
C ARG A 38 4.77 10.08 2.04
N ARG A 39 6.05 10.34 1.74
CA ARG A 39 7.15 9.47 2.18
C ARG A 39 7.09 9.39 3.70
N ARG A 40 6.59 8.27 4.23
CA ARG A 40 6.59 8.03 5.67
C ARG A 40 8.04 7.94 6.11
N CYS A 41 8.46 8.78 7.04
CA CYS A 41 9.76 8.66 7.67
C CYS A 41 9.91 7.23 8.22
N ALA A 42 11.09 6.64 8.02
CA ALA A 42 11.40 5.35 8.64
C ALA A 42 11.23 5.50 10.16
N VAL A 43 10.49 4.58 10.77
CA VAL A 43 10.25 4.61 12.20
C VAL A 43 11.60 4.39 12.91
N TYR A 44 11.88 5.10 14.00
CA TYR A 44 13.21 5.12 14.64
C TYR A 44 13.80 3.74 15.00
N TRP A 45 12.94 2.76 15.29
CA TRP A 45 13.32 1.38 15.63
C TRP A 45 13.27 0.42 14.44
N TRP A 46 13.05 0.92 13.22
CA TRP A 46 12.91 0.08 12.04
C TRP A 46 14.27 -0.22 11.40
N THR A 47 14.61 -1.50 11.28
CA THR A 47 15.87 -1.97 10.69
C THR A 47 15.63 -2.89 9.49
N SER A 48 16.64 -3.08 8.65
CA SER A 48 16.60 -4.06 7.55
C SER A 48 16.31 -5.47 8.06
N GLU A 49 16.92 -5.87 9.17
CA GLU A 49 16.67 -7.14 9.85
C GLU A 49 15.18 -7.33 10.19
N ILE A 50 14.53 -6.33 10.81
CA ILE A 50 13.11 -6.38 11.13
C ILE A 50 12.26 -6.48 9.85
N ALA A 51 12.66 -5.78 8.79
CA ALA A 51 11.96 -5.87 7.50
C ALA A 51 12.03 -7.30 6.93
N ASP A 52 13.18 -7.97 7.03
CA ASP A 52 13.42 -9.31 6.50
C ASP A 52 12.68 -10.37 7.32
N LEU A 53 12.75 -10.26 8.65
CA LEU A 53 11.97 -11.09 9.58
C LEU A 53 10.46 -10.91 9.36
N ARG A 54 10.01 -9.68 9.10
CA ARG A 54 8.60 -9.42 8.80
C ARG A 54 8.17 -10.07 7.49
N ARG A 55 8.99 -9.98 6.43
CA ARG A 55 8.70 -10.66 5.15
C ARG A 55 8.60 -12.17 5.32
N SER A 56 9.53 -12.76 6.08
CA SER A 56 9.55 -14.20 6.39
C SER A 56 8.34 -14.62 7.22
N CYS A 57 7.99 -13.86 8.26
CA CYS A 57 6.82 -14.09 9.09
C CYS A 57 5.51 -14.03 8.29
N LEU A 58 5.34 -13.02 7.42
CA LEU A 58 4.17 -12.90 6.55
C LEU A 58 4.10 -14.05 5.52
N ARG A 59 5.25 -14.50 5.01
CA ARG A 59 5.31 -15.68 4.13
C ARG A 59 4.84 -16.93 4.87
N ALA A 60 5.36 -17.18 6.07
CA ALA A 60 4.96 -18.31 6.89
C ALA A 60 3.46 -18.25 7.25
N GLN A 61 2.95 -17.07 7.62
CA GLN A 61 1.52 -16.86 7.90
C GLN A 61 0.63 -17.27 6.71
N ARG A 62 0.99 -16.86 5.49
CA ARG A 62 0.27 -17.24 4.27
C ARG A 62 0.33 -18.75 4.02
N LEU A 63 1.48 -19.39 4.29
CA LEU A 63 1.61 -20.84 4.18
C LEU A 63 0.72 -21.56 5.19
N THR A 64 0.70 -21.12 6.45
CA THR A 64 -0.20 -21.68 7.47
C THR A 64 -1.66 -21.55 7.06
N GLN A 65 -2.08 -20.38 6.55
CA GLN A 65 -3.46 -20.17 6.08
C GLN A 65 -3.84 -21.12 4.95
N ARG A 66 -2.94 -21.38 4.01
CA ARG A 66 -3.15 -22.30 2.88
C ARG A 66 -3.08 -23.77 3.28
N ALA A 67 -2.32 -24.09 4.32
CA ALA A 67 -2.16 -25.45 4.84
C ALA A 67 -3.29 -25.88 5.79
N ARG A 68 -4.25 -25.00 6.11
CA ARG A 68 -5.41 -25.36 6.94
C ARG A 68 -6.16 -26.55 6.36
N GLY A 69 -6.41 -27.56 7.19
CA GLY A 69 -7.08 -28.79 6.78
C GLY A 69 -6.22 -29.70 5.89
N ARG A 70 -4.91 -29.44 5.79
CA ARG A 70 -3.94 -30.30 5.09
C ARG A 70 -3.06 -31.02 6.11
N PRO A 71 -2.50 -32.19 5.78
CA PRO A 71 -1.61 -32.93 6.69
C PRO A 71 -0.39 -32.13 7.19
N ASN A 72 0.05 -31.12 6.42
CA ASN A 72 1.19 -30.27 6.74
C ASN A 72 0.83 -28.99 7.55
N GLU A 73 -0.36 -28.93 8.14
CA GLU A 73 -0.80 -27.78 8.94
C GLU A 73 0.11 -27.55 10.14
N GLY A 74 0.43 -28.61 10.90
CA GLY A 74 1.26 -28.52 12.10
C GLY A 74 2.65 -27.96 11.84
N ALA A 75 3.34 -28.42 10.79
CA ALA A 75 4.68 -27.94 10.45
C ALA A 75 4.64 -26.47 9.97
N SER A 76 3.63 -26.12 9.17
CA SER A 76 3.42 -24.73 8.72
C SER A 76 3.11 -23.80 9.88
N GLN A 77 2.41 -24.27 10.91
CA GLN A 77 2.08 -23.49 12.09
C GLN A 77 3.28 -23.33 13.03
N ALA A 78 4.09 -24.37 13.21
CA ALA A 78 5.36 -24.30 13.95
C ALA A 78 6.35 -23.31 13.30
N SER A 79 6.48 -23.35 11.97
CA SER A 79 7.30 -22.41 11.20
C SER A 79 6.82 -20.96 11.35
N TYR A 80 5.52 -20.72 11.31
CA TYR A 80 4.97 -19.38 11.58
C TYR A 80 5.22 -18.92 13.02
N ALA A 81 5.05 -19.81 14.00
CA ALA A 81 5.29 -19.49 15.41
C ALA A 81 6.76 -19.09 15.66
N SER A 82 7.72 -19.81 15.06
CA SER A 82 9.14 -19.49 15.18
C SER A 82 9.47 -18.15 14.51
N ALA A 83 9.00 -17.92 13.29
CA ALA A 83 9.20 -16.65 12.57
C ALA A 83 8.60 -15.45 13.32
N ARG A 84 7.41 -15.64 13.93
CA ARG A 84 6.76 -14.61 14.76
C ARG A 84 7.53 -14.32 16.04
N ARG A 85 8.12 -15.35 16.67
CA ARG A 85 8.97 -15.19 17.85
C ARG A 85 10.21 -14.36 17.53
N LEU A 86 10.90 -14.69 16.44
CA LEU A 86 12.09 -13.96 15.97
C LEU A 86 11.75 -12.49 15.69
N LEU A 87 10.68 -12.22 14.94
CA LEU A 87 10.24 -10.86 14.66
C LEU A 87 9.96 -10.06 15.94
N ARG A 88 9.25 -10.65 16.91
CA ARG A 88 8.96 -9.99 18.19
C ARG A 88 10.23 -9.70 19.00
N ALA A 89 11.17 -10.65 19.02
CA ALA A 89 12.45 -10.48 19.70
C ALA A 89 13.24 -9.32 19.07
N ALA A 90 13.41 -9.32 17.74
CA ALA A 90 14.12 -8.25 17.02
C ALA A 90 13.48 -6.87 17.25
N MET A 91 12.14 -6.78 17.21
CA MET A 91 11.44 -5.52 17.52
C MET A 91 11.69 -5.05 18.96
N LYS A 92 11.70 -5.97 19.94
CA LYS A 92 11.98 -5.63 21.34
C LYS A 92 13.43 -5.15 21.53
N THR A 93 14.38 -5.85 20.93
CA THR A 93 15.80 -5.50 20.97
C THR A 93 16.05 -4.15 20.31
N SER A 94 15.55 -3.92 19.10
CA SER A 94 15.77 -2.66 18.39
C SER A 94 15.19 -1.46 19.14
N LYS A 95 14.00 -1.60 19.73
CA LYS A 95 13.41 -0.53 20.56
C LYS A 95 14.26 -0.23 21.79
N ARG A 96 14.75 -1.27 22.47
CA ARG A 96 15.65 -1.12 23.63
C ARG A 96 16.95 -0.42 23.24
N LEU A 97 17.56 -0.80 22.12
CA LEU A 97 18.81 -0.20 21.63
C LEU A 97 18.61 1.27 21.27
N CYS A 98 17.54 1.61 20.55
CA CYS A 98 17.22 3.01 20.25
C CYS A 98 16.97 3.83 21.51
N TRP A 99 16.33 3.23 22.53
CA TRP A 99 16.11 3.90 23.80
C TRP A 99 17.43 4.15 24.55
N SER A 100 18.31 3.14 24.63
CA SER A 100 19.63 3.27 25.26
C SER A 100 20.43 4.42 24.62
N LYS A 101 20.51 4.44 23.28
CA LYS A 101 21.22 5.49 22.52
C LYS A 101 20.68 6.90 22.72
N LEU A 102 19.45 7.05 23.21
CA LEU A 102 18.84 8.34 23.50
C LEU A 102 19.13 8.80 24.94
N CYS A 103 19.39 7.84 25.85
CA CYS A 103 19.70 8.11 27.25
C CYS A 103 21.21 8.30 27.49
N ASP A 104 22.05 7.79 26.60
CA ASP A 104 23.49 8.08 26.52
C ASP A 104 23.74 9.49 25.96
#